data_AF-A0A9X1L6C8-F1
#
_entry.id   AF-A0A9X1L6C8-F1
#
_cell.length_a   1.000
_cell.length_b   1.000
_cell.length_c   1.000
_cell.angle_alpha   90.00
_cell.angle_beta   90.00
_cell.angle_gamma   90.00
#
_symmetry.space_group_name_H-M   'P 1'
#
loop_
_entity.id
_entity.type
_entity.pdbx_description
1 polymer ?
#
loop_
_entity_poly.entity_id
_entity_poly.type
_entity_poly.pdbx_seq_one_letter_code
_entity_poly.pdbx_strand_id
1 'polypeptide(L)'
;QMNCVPGMITQFGFTPTVTTAEMRQTPQMVEKVQNINKIRVENSKKLVAKGEDALERYEFDYILLCNKICGKSHYNMQMKIVVETQEEYDAWIAEQKQFKNSLVN
;
A
#
# COMPACT_ATOMS: atom_id res chain seq x y z
N GLN A 1 17.13 -6.25 10.13
CA GLN A 1 16.67 -7.24 9.13
C GLN A 1 15.76 -8.22 9.85
N MET A 2 14.51 -8.38 9.38
CA MET A 2 13.51 -9.24 10.01
C MET A 2 13.36 -10.53 9.20
N ASN A 3 13.54 -11.69 9.82
CA ASN A 3 13.27 -12.98 9.17
C ASN A 3 11.83 -13.39 9.52
N CYS A 4 10.94 -13.40 8.53
CA CYS A 4 9.56 -13.85 8.71
C CYS A 4 9.50 -15.38 8.62
N VAL A 5 8.95 -16.05 9.63
CA VAL A 5 8.71 -17.49 9.63
C VAL A 5 7.22 -17.75 9.44
N PRO A 6 6.80 -18.57 8.45
CA PRO A 6 5.39 -18.89 8.25
C PRO A 6 4.75 -19.45 9.52
N GLY A 7 3.57 -18.94 9.89
CA GLY A 7 2.84 -19.35 11.09
C GLY A 7 3.28 -18.68 12.39
N MET A 8 4.35 -17.87 12.38
CA MET A 8 4.76 -17.08 13.54
C MET A 8 4.39 -15.62 13.39
N ILE A 9 3.91 -15.00 14.47
CA ILE A 9 3.65 -13.56 14.52
C ILE A 9 4.99 -12.85 14.35
N THR A 10 5.08 -12.02 13.32
CA THR A 10 6.22 -11.13 13.09
C THR A 10 5.79 -9.71 13.45
N GLN A 11 6.62 -8.99 14.20
CA GLN A 11 6.37 -7.61 14.61
C GLN A 11 7.50 -6.73 14.11
N PHE A 12 7.22 -5.47 13.79
CA PHE A 12 8.24 -4.48 13.51
C PHE A 12 7.91 -3.19 14.26
N GLY A 13 8.92 -2.54 14.83
CA GLY A 13 8.75 -1.24 15.46
C GLY A 13 8.59 -0.18 14.38
N PHE A 14 7.52 0.62 14.49
CA PHE A 14 7.26 1.76 13.63
C PHE A 14 6.54 2.83 14.42
N THR A 15 7.08 4.05 14.41
CA THR A 15 6.43 5.23 14.99
C THR A 15 6.06 6.15 13.83
N PRO A 16 4.80 6.15 13.36
CA PRO A 16 4.38 7.08 12.34
C PRO A 16 4.42 8.52 12.88
N THR A 17 4.82 9.46 12.02
CA THR A 17 4.78 10.91 12.32
C THR A 17 3.83 11.68 11.42
N VAL A 18 3.38 11.08 10.32
CA VAL A 18 2.47 11.68 9.33
C VAL A 18 1.50 10.60 8.89
N THR A 19 0.21 10.91 8.91
CA THR A 19 -0.85 10.02 8.43
C THR A 19 -0.81 9.87 6.91
N THR A 20 -1.43 8.82 6.38
CA THR A 20 -1.55 8.65 4.92
C THR A 20 -2.32 9.80 4.30
N ALA A 21 -3.36 10.30 4.98
CA ALA A 21 -4.16 11.42 4.52
C ALA A 21 -3.35 12.73 4.47
N GLU A 22 -2.57 13.04 5.51
CA GLU A 22 -1.71 14.22 5.54
C GLU A 22 -0.62 14.15 4.47
N MET A 23 0.02 13.00 4.29
CA MET A 23 1.07 12.83 3.29
C MET A 23 0.55 13.09 1.88
N ARG A 24 -0.67 12.65 1.57
CA ARG A 24 -1.35 12.92 0.28
C ARG A 24 -1.61 14.41 0.04
N GLN A 25 -1.73 15.21 1.09
CA GLN A 25 -1.98 16.64 1.01
C GLN A 25 -0.70 17.49 0.97
N THR A 26 0.47 16.90 1.24
CA THR A 26 1.73 17.65 1.15
C THR A 26 1.96 18.18 -0.27
N PRO A 27 2.42 19.43 -0.46
CA PRO A 27 2.57 20.03 -1.79
C PRO A 27 3.43 19.18 -2.73
N GLN A 28 4.52 18.61 -2.20
CA GLN A 28 5.44 17.76 -2.95
C GLN A 28 4.76 16.47 -3.43
N MET A 29 3.93 15.84 -2.59
CA MET A 29 3.25 14.61 -2.97
C MET A 29 2.13 14.87 -3.96
N VAL A 30 1.36 15.94 -3.77
CA VAL A 30 0.33 16.38 -4.71
C VAL A 30 0.92 16.60 -6.10
N GLU A 31 2.00 17.38 -6.20
CA GLU A 31 2.70 17.64 -7.47
C GLU A 31 3.20 16.34 -8.10
N LYS A 32 3.86 15.48 -7.30
CA LYS A 32 4.40 14.19 -7.76
C LYS A 32 3.30 13.29 -8.30
N VAL A 33 2.20 13.11 -7.56
CA VAL A 33 1.07 12.26 -7.95
C VAL A 33 0.40 12.81 -9.21
N GLN A 34 0.22 14.13 -9.32
CA GLN A 34 -0.31 14.77 -10.51
C GLN A 34 0.57 14.52 -11.74
N ASN A 35 1.89 14.68 -11.61
CA ASN A 35 2.83 14.42 -12.70
C ASN A 35 2.80 12.95 -13.15
N ILE A 36 2.84 12.00 -12.19
CA ILE A 36 2.74 10.56 -12.49
C ILE A 36 1.43 10.26 -13.22
N ASN A 37 0.32 10.81 -12.77
CA ASN A 37 -0.99 10.57 -13.38
C ASN A 37 -1.10 11.15 -14.78
N LYS A 38 -0.49 12.32 -15.06
CA LYS A 38 -0.40 12.87 -16.42
C LYS A 38 0.33 11.88 -17.34
N ILE A 39 1.49 11.38 -16.92
CA ILE A 39 2.28 10.40 -17.70
C ILE A 39 1.50 9.10 -17.91
N ARG A 40 0.82 8.59 -16.87
CA ARG A 40 0.02 7.36 -16.96
C ARG A 40 -1.13 7.50 -17.96
N VAL A 41 -1.82 8.63 -17.98
CA VAL A 41 -2.89 8.91 -18.95
C VAL A 41 -2.34 8.91 -20.38
N GLU A 42 -1.20 9.57 -20.62
CA GLU A 42 -0.57 9.60 -21.95
C GLU A 42 -0.12 8.21 -22.41
N ASN A 43 0.48 7.42 -21.50
CA ASN A 43 0.88 6.05 -21.81
C ASN A 43 -0.32 5.12 -22.03
N SER A 44 -1.43 5.35 -21.32
CA SER A 44 -2.66 4.57 -21.47
C SER A 44 -3.25 4.68 -22.87
N LYS A 45 -3.11 5.84 -23.55
CA LYS A 45 -3.54 5.99 -24.95
C LYS A 45 -2.85 4.98 -25.87
N LYS A 46 -1.56 4.71 -25.65
CA LYS A 46 -0.78 3.74 -26.43
C LYS A 46 -1.21 2.30 -26.13
N LEU A 47 -1.49 1.99 -24.87
CA LEU A 47 -1.94 0.65 -24.44
C LEU A 47 -3.32 0.34 -25.01
N VAL A 48 -4.26 1.27 -24.88
CA VAL A 48 -5.62 1.12 -25.42
C VAL A 48 -5.60 0.98 -26.94
N ALA A 49 -4.74 1.73 -27.64
CA ALA A 49 -4.55 1.57 -29.09
C ALA A 49 -4.00 0.19 -29.49
N LYS A 50 -3.28 -0.48 -28.59
CA LYS A 50 -2.76 -1.85 -28.75
C LYS A 50 -3.79 -2.92 -28.32
N GLY A 51 -4.94 -2.52 -27.79
CA GLY A 51 -5.96 -3.41 -27.25
C GLY A 51 -5.68 -3.90 -25.82
N GLU A 52 -4.76 -3.24 -25.11
CA GLU A 52 -4.44 -3.51 -23.70
C GLU A 52 -5.21 -2.53 -22.78
N ASP A 53 -5.34 -2.90 -21.50
CA ASP A 53 -6.02 -2.06 -20.51
C ASP A 53 -5.28 -0.75 -20.24
N ALA A 54 -6.05 0.30 -19.94
CA ALA A 54 -5.49 1.57 -19.50
C ALA A 54 -4.83 1.44 -18.11
N LEU A 55 -3.79 2.22 -17.85
CA LEU A 55 -3.17 2.28 -16.52
C LEU A 55 -4.12 2.98 -15.56
N GLU A 56 -4.34 2.37 -14.40
CA GLU A 56 -5.09 2.98 -13.31
C GLU A 56 -4.38 4.24 -12.80
N ARG A 57 -5.17 5.17 -12.26
CA ARG A 57 -4.62 6.35 -11.57
C ARG A 57 -3.80 5.90 -10.37
N TYR A 58 -2.64 6.52 -10.25
CA TYR A 58 -1.78 6.40 -9.09
C TYR A 58 -2.32 7.25 -7.95
N GLU A 59 -2.41 6.65 -6.78
CA GLU A 59 -2.58 7.32 -5.50
C GLU A 59 -1.40 6.97 -4.59
N PHE A 60 -1.04 7.88 -3.70
CA PHE A 60 0.03 7.61 -2.74
C PHE A 60 -0.45 6.68 -1.61
N ASP A 61 0.33 5.65 -1.34
CA ASP A 61 0.20 4.77 -0.17
C ASP A 61 1.59 4.50 0.41
N TYR A 62 1.66 4.31 1.72
CA TYR A 62 2.86 3.75 2.33
C TYR A 62 2.94 2.27 1.99
N ILE A 63 4.06 1.85 1.42
CA ILE A 63 4.27 0.46 1.02
C ILE A 63 5.44 -0.10 1.83
N LEU A 64 5.17 -1.18 2.57
CA LEU A 64 6.20 -2.00 3.19
C LEU A 64 6.72 -2.98 2.14
N LEU A 65 8.01 -2.90 1.84
CA LEU A 65 8.70 -3.75 0.88
C LEU A 65 9.61 -4.74 1.60
N CYS A 66 9.62 -5.99 1.13
CA CYS A 66 10.58 -6.97 1.60
C CYS A 66 12.00 -6.61 1.12
N ASN A 67 12.97 -6.59 2.05
CA ASN A 67 14.37 -6.26 1.77
C ASN A 67 15.31 -7.48 1.75
N LYS A 68 14.78 -8.68 1.48
CA LYS A 68 15.58 -9.91 1.37
C LYS A 68 15.08 -10.76 0.22
N ILE A 69 15.91 -10.88 -0.82
CA ILE A 69 15.60 -11.71 -1.98
C ILE A 69 15.37 -13.16 -1.52
N CYS A 70 14.17 -13.68 -1.78
CA CYS A 70 13.74 -15.01 -1.31
C CYS A 70 13.02 -15.84 -2.38
N GLY A 71 13.15 -15.49 -3.65
CA GLY A 71 12.57 -16.25 -4.77
C GLY A 71 12.18 -15.38 -5.97
N LYS A 72 11.70 -16.01 -7.05
CA LYS A 72 11.33 -15.34 -8.31
C LYS A 72 10.27 -14.25 -8.14
N SER A 73 9.34 -14.43 -7.20
CA SER A 73 8.24 -13.49 -6.96
C SER A 73 8.57 -12.42 -5.91
N HIS A 74 9.83 -12.29 -5.49
CA HIS A 74 10.24 -11.35 -4.44
C HIS A 74 9.84 -9.89 -4.75
N TYR A 75 9.89 -9.49 -6.02
CA TYR A 75 9.49 -8.15 -6.48
C TYR A 75 8.04 -7.78 -6.13
N ASN A 76 7.18 -8.78 -5.91
CA ASN A 76 5.77 -8.58 -5.58
C ASN A 76 5.50 -8.63 -4.06
N MET A 77 6.53 -8.83 -3.23
CA MET A 77 6.39 -8.84 -1.77
C MET A 77 6.28 -7.43 -1.21
N GLN A 78 5.08 -6.88 -1.33
CA GLN A 78 4.72 -5.56 -0.84
C GLN A 78 3.43 -5.62 -0.05
N MET A 79 3.32 -4.78 0.98
CA MET A 79 2.10 -4.62 1.77
C MET A 79 1.75 -3.15 1.88
N LYS A 80 0.52 -2.80 1.56
CA LYS A 80 -0.01 -1.45 1.79
C LYS A 80 -0.21 -1.23 3.28
N ILE A 81 0.30 -0.10 3.77
CA ILE A 81 0.11 0.39 5.13
C ILE A 81 -0.70 1.68 5.03
N VAL A 82 -1.76 1.76 5.81
CA VAL A 82 -2.52 2.99 6.01
C VAL A 82 -2.24 3.46 7.43
N VAL A 83 -1.82 4.71 7.56
CA VAL A 83 -1.57 5.36 8.84
C VAL A 83 -2.70 6.34 9.10
N GLU A 84 -3.41 6.14 10.19
CA GLU A 84 -4.57 6.92 10.62
C GLU A 84 -4.35 7.45 12.03
N THR A 85 -5.28 8.27 12.52
CA THR A 85 -5.28 8.70 13.92
C THR A 85 -5.62 7.53 14.85
N GLN A 86 -5.30 7.65 16.13
CA GLN A 86 -5.61 6.61 17.11
C GLN A 86 -7.12 6.33 17.19
N GLU A 87 -7.94 7.39 17.11
CA GLU A 87 -9.41 7.28 17.17
C GLU A 87 -9.97 6.51 15.97
N GLU A 88 -9.50 6.80 14.76
CA GLU A 88 -9.88 6.09 13.52
C GLU A 88 -9.44 4.62 13.58
N TYR A 89 -8.21 4.36 14.04
CA TYR A 89 -7.71 3.00 14.20
C TYR A 89 -8.54 2.20 15.20
N ASP A 90 -8.86 2.78 16.36
CA ASP A 90 -9.64 2.13 17.41
C ASP A 90 -11.07 1.81 16.93
N ALA A 91 -11.67 2.70 16.13
CA ALA A 91 -12.94 2.43 15.47
C ALA A 91 -12.81 1.28 14.45
N TRP A 92 -11.81 1.32 13.58
CA TRP A 92 -11.58 0.31 12.54
C TRP A 92 -11.32 -1.08 13.12
N ILE A 93 -10.48 -1.19 14.17
CA ILE A 93 -10.12 -2.47 14.78
C ILE A 93 -11.31 -3.11 15.50
N ALA A 94 -12.23 -2.30 16.05
CA ALA A 94 -13.44 -2.79 16.70
C ALA A 94 -14.42 -3.45 15.69
N GLU A 95 -14.38 -3.04 14.42
CA GLU A 95 -15.17 -3.65 13.35
C GLU A 95 -14.58 -4.98 12.86
N GLN A 96 -13.30 -5.25 13.11
CA GLN A 96 -12.63 -6.43 12.59
C GLN A 96 -13.03 -7.71 13.35
N LYS A 97 -13.29 -8.79 12.60
CA LYS A 97 -13.54 -10.11 13.19
C LYS A 97 -12.24 -10.69 13.76
N GLN A 98 -12.35 -11.35 14.91
CA GLN A 98 -11.26 -12.20 15.41
C GLN A 98 -10.89 -13.27 14.38
N PHE A 99 -9.59 -13.56 14.23
CA PHE A 99 -9.08 -14.51 13.23
C PHE A 99 -9.74 -15.88 13.31
N LYS A 100 -10.06 -16.39 14.51
CA LYS A 100 -10.79 -17.65 14.68
C LYS A 100 -12.14 -17.67 13.93
N ASN A 101 -12.78 -16.52 13.82
CA ASN A 101 -14.11 -16.34 13.22
C ASN A 101 -14.04 -15.81 11.78
N SER A 102 -12.85 -15.64 11.19
CA SER A 102 -12.69 -15.20 9.79
C SER A 102 -12.56 -16.36 8.80
N LEU A 103 -12.29 -17.57 9.29
CA LEU A 103 -12.04 -18.76 8.47
C LEU A 103 -13.28 -19.63 8.23
N VAL A 104 -14.41 -19.30 8.86
CA VAL A 104 -15.67 -20.02 8.72
C VAL A 104 -16.77 -18.99 8.50
N ASN A 105 -17.50 -19.13 7.38
CA ASN A 105 -18.67 -18.31 7.07
C ASN A 105 -19.80 -18.56 8.07
#